data_AF-A0A5J6SI26-F1
#
_entry.id   AF-A0A5J6SI26-F1
#
_cell.length_a   1.000
_cell.length_b   1.000
_cell.length_c   1.000
_cell.angle_alpha   90.00
_cell.angle_beta   90.00
_cell.angle_gamma   90.00
#
_symmetry.space_group_name_H-M   'P 1'
#
loop_
_entity.id
_entity.type
_entity.pdbx_description
1 polymer ?
#
loop_
_entity_poly.entity_id
_entity_poly.type
_entity_poly.pdbx_seq_one_letter_code
_entity_poly.pdbx_strand_id
1 'polypeptide(L)'
;MSIVSPVVIDVDLKVQQYFGGDERVRDGDENNLIIRVSDNGSDCAKGEEDSLVRKGIRASTIVIAASNSSESSKKGSDYTCTGINDEITIQAAVDSLSSTGGKIIILEGDYYKGDATGISLPSNIDIEIIAGAKFKLVNGINADACFFTNNDKVNGNTNINLFGGGGFDCNFRNQTDTTYQYLADFENVSNGRIDVYITNYTMLEAKLKKSNVKLINRKFLQKKVLFAPCNNVNEFTVVSDPLSEVVTNVGNGVVGENSIKITINNQTAILRKVLPQAVADDFEAYEVGLYVKIDNPSAITSFVIGADTGSCADELAINLHIDGAIKTFEPNKWRYLRAPLNRYIIDASPTFALNITSDATATVNIGHVEFLPAPLKPAISWIWDDALDNTLPGIQILSKYGHKGAIGHMGPKFVGNTYMTIADVDKACFEYGWDIGTHHDTHFLSGVTTEQAIFELTENRNFIKEKGWKGSNFLLYAGHNTNAEIMTESKRLFQCIRNPLTGRVISIRGRINLAYQVTDFEITPQIKSAMRRHIWLHPFSHYLGGSQVSAVELEAWSVFWYEWGLLSQIPSDVMNDYKG
;
A
#
# COMPACT_ATOMS: atom_id res chain seq x y z
N MET A 1 -43.94 -0.63 37.80
CA MET A 1 -43.51 0.75 38.12
C MET A 1 -42.25 1.02 37.31
N SER A 2 -42.13 1.95 36.37
CA SER A 2 -43.02 2.87 35.68
C SER A 2 -42.52 2.93 34.22
N ILE A 3 -43.41 2.73 33.25
CA ILE A 3 -43.09 2.84 31.82
C ILE A 3 -43.26 4.32 31.45
N VAL A 4 -42.21 4.94 30.94
CA VAL A 4 -42.23 6.34 30.48
C VAL A 4 -42.91 6.36 29.11
N SER A 5 -44.01 7.10 28.99
CA SER A 5 -44.74 7.30 27.73
C SER A 5 -43.99 8.27 26.81
N PRO A 6 -44.07 8.10 25.48
CA PRO A 6 -43.48 9.05 24.53
C PRO A 6 -44.27 10.36 24.49
N VAL A 7 -43.55 11.48 24.42
CA VAL A 7 -44.11 12.81 24.17
C VAL A 7 -44.47 12.91 22.69
N VAL A 8 -45.76 13.09 22.40
CA VAL A 8 -46.28 13.44 21.08
C VAL A 8 -46.27 14.97 20.98
N ILE A 9 -45.61 15.50 19.95
CA ILE A 9 -45.68 16.92 19.58
C ILE A 9 -46.66 17.03 18.42
N ASP A 10 -47.87 17.52 18.68
CA ASP A 10 -48.84 17.89 17.65
C ASP A 10 -48.41 19.21 17.00
N VAL A 11 -48.16 19.17 15.69
CA VAL A 11 -47.97 20.37 14.86
C VAL A 11 -49.23 20.57 14.04
N ASP A 12 -50.02 21.57 14.42
CA ASP A 12 -51.29 21.92 13.77
C ASP A 12 -51.02 22.67 12.44
N LEU A 13 -50.89 21.91 11.35
CA LEU A 13 -50.73 22.44 9.99
C LEU A 13 -52.10 22.79 9.40
N LYS A 14 -52.50 24.06 9.50
CA LYS A 14 -53.64 24.58 8.74
C LYS A 14 -53.25 24.78 7.28
N VAL A 15 -53.55 23.78 6.44
CA VAL A 15 -53.52 23.90 4.99
C VAL A 15 -54.81 24.58 4.53
N GLN A 16 -54.74 25.87 4.14
CA GLN A 16 -55.80 26.50 3.37
C GLN A 16 -55.59 26.21 1.87
N GLN A 17 -56.43 25.34 1.32
CA GLN A 17 -56.59 25.17 -0.12
C GLN A 17 -57.38 26.37 -0.69
N TYR A 18 -56.79 27.11 -1.63
CA TYR A 18 -57.53 28.03 -2.50
C TYR A 18 -57.63 27.42 -3.90
N PHE A 19 -58.87 27.22 -4.36
CA PHE A 19 -59.22 26.86 -5.74
C PHE A 19 -59.84 28.07 -6.45
N GLY A 20 -59.42 28.28 -7.71
CA GLY A 20 -60.06 29.15 -8.72
C GLY A 20 -59.59 30.60 -8.65
N GLY A 21 -59.28 31.32 -9.74
CA GLY A 21 -59.33 31.07 -11.17
C GLY A 21 -58.96 32.40 -11.86
N ASP A 22 -58.34 32.34 -13.04
CA ASP A 22 -58.08 33.40 -14.03
C ASP A 22 -57.85 34.85 -13.57
N GLU A 23 -56.63 35.35 -13.72
CA GLU A 23 -56.31 36.43 -14.70
C GLU A 23 -54.80 36.82 -14.69
N ARG A 24 -54.21 36.73 -15.89
CA ARG A 24 -53.13 37.56 -16.49
C ARG A 24 -51.81 37.80 -15.73
N VAL A 25 -50.76 37.23 -16.33
CA VAL A 25 -49.34 37.55 -16.20
C VAL A 25 -49.03 39.04 -16.41
N ARG A 26 -48.30 39.67 -15.47
CA ARG A 26 -47.29 40.72 -15.72
C ARG A 26 -46.18 40.69 -14.65
N ASP A 27 -44.95 40.68 -15.16
CA ASP A 27 -43.63 41.00 -14.59
C ASP A 27 -43.44 41.34 -13.10
N GLY A 28 -42.35 40.79 -12.54
CA GLY A 28 -41.46 41.52 -11.63
C GLY A 28 -41.30 40.94 -10.23
N ASP A 29 -40.13 40.37 -9.98
CA ASP A 29 -39.39 40.35 -8.69
C ASP A 29 -39.92 39.55 -7.49
N GLU A 30 -39.27 38.38 -7.34
CA GLU A 30 -38.67 37.81 -6.13
C GLU A 30 -39.27 38.13 -4.74
N ASN A 31 -39.82 37.05 -4.17
CA ASN A 31 -39.94 36.70 -2.74
C ASN A 31 -39.10 37.56 -1.75
N ASN A 32 -39.69 38.63 -1.23
CA ASN A 32 -39.26 39.22 0.04
C ASN A 32 -40.22 38.78 1.16
N LEU A 33 -39.73 37.91 2.04
CA LEU A 33 -40.35 37.60 3.32
C LEU A 33 -40.31 38.85 4.21
N ILE A 34 -41.42 39.56 4.34
CA ILE A 34 -41.55 40.70 5.25
C ILE A 34 -41.92 40.16 6.64
N ILE A 35 -40.92 40.03 7.52
CA ILE A 35 -41.15 39.84 8.96
C ILE A 35 -41.42 41.22 9.56
N ARG A 36 -42.66 41.48 10.02
CA ARG A 36 -42.97 42.64 10.85
C ARG A 36 -42.85 42.23 12.32
N VAL A 37 -41.81 42.69 12.99
CA VAL A 37 -41.74 42.70 14.45
C VAL A 37 -42.49 43.94 14.93
N SER A 38 -43.54 43.75 15.72
CA SER A 38 -44.25 44.83 16.41
C SER A 38 -43.66 45.02 17.80
N ASP A 39 -42.92 46.11 18.01
CA ASP A 39 -42.54 46.58 19.34
C ASP A 39 -43.68 47.40 19.95
N ASN A 40 -44.13 46.99 21.13
CA ASN A 40 -44.99 47.77 22.01
C ASN A 40 -44.19 48.15 23.27
N GLY A 41 -43.96 49.44 23.47
CA GLY A 41 -43.43 50.02 24.73
C GLY A 41 -42.06 50.68 24.53
N SER A 42 -42.02 51.97 24.21
CA SER A 42 -42.02 53.14 25.12
C SER A 42 -40.65 53.46 25.73
N ASP A 43 -40.09 54.55 25.18
CA ASP A 43 -39.18 55.53 25.77
C ASP A 43 -37.66 55.29 25.86
N CYS A 44 -36.99 56.14 25.07
CA CYS A 44 -35.79 56.93 25.38
C CYS A 44 -34.41 56.26 25.53
N ALA A 45 -33.70 56.10 24.40
CA ALA A 45 -32.32 56.56 24.25
C ALA A 45 -31.93 56.56 22.76
N LYS A 46 -31.52 57.72 22.22
CA LYS A 46 -30.79 57.82 20.95
C LYS A 46 -29.33 57.50 21.26
N GLY A 47 -28.87 56.32 20.86
CA GLY A 47 -27.47 55.90 20.93
C GLY A 47 -27.23 54.85 19.86
N GLU A 48 -26.17 55.06 19.09
CA GLU A 48 -25.68 54.25 17.99
C GLU A 48 -25.76 52.74 18.25
N GLU A 49 -26.51 52.00 17.44
CA GLU A 49 -26.23 50.62 17.04
C GLU A 49 -27.29 50.20 16.02
N ASP A 50 -26.89 49.97 14.78
CA ASP A 50 -27.11 48.67 14.11
C ASP A 50 -26.52 48.74 12.69
N SER A 51 -25.20 48.60 12.61
CA SER A 51 -24.57 48.08 11.40
C SER A 51 -24.07 46.66 11.71
N LEU A 52 -24.99 45.78 12.12
CA LEU A 52 -24.82 44.34 11.91
C LEU A 52 -25.00 44.05 10.41
N VAL A 53 -24.03 44.55 9.64
CA VAL A 53 -23.61 43.90 8.42
C VAL A 53 -23.41 42.45 8.80
N ARG A 54 -24.20 41.54 8.23
CA ARG A 54 -23.87 40.12 8.14
C ARG A 54 -22.53 40.03 7.39
N LYS A 55 -21.44 40.29 8.10
CA LYS A 55 -20.08 40.02 7.66
C LYS A 55 -20.04 38.51 7.60
N GLY A 56 -20.40 37.96 6.44
CA GLY A 56 -20.19 36.56 6.15
C GLY A 56 -18.78 36.23 6.59
N ILE A 57 -18.67 35.42 7.63
CA ILE A 57 -17.39 35.04 8.23
C ILE A 57 -16.71 34.23 7.15
N ARG A 58 -15.91 34.91 6.31
CA ARG A 58 -15.02 34.23 5.38
C ARG A 58 -14.08 33.42 6.24
N ALA A 59 -14.01 32.11 6.00
CA ALA A 59 -12.95 31.28 6.56
C ALA A 59 -11.62 32.00 6.31
N SER A 60 -10.85 32.27 7.38
CA SER A 60 -9.59 32.98 7.29
C SER A 60 -8.61 32.13 6.49
N THR A 61 -8.14 32.67 5.36
CA THR A 61 -6.99 32.12 4.64
C THR A 61 -5.74 32.76 5.21
N ILE A 62 -4.79 31.95 5.66
CA ILE A 62 -3.47 32.37 6.12
C ILE A 62 -2.42 31.89 5.12
N VAL A 63 -1.47 32.74 4.78
CA VAL A 63 -0.39 32.45 3.84
C VAL A 63 0.94 32.40 4.58
N ILE A 64 1.70 31.32 4.38
CA ILE A 64 3.00 31.10 5.02
C ILE A 64 4.09 31.00 3.95
N ALA A 65 5.15 31.80 4.09
CA ALA A 65 6.34 31.72 3.26
C ALA A 65 7.50 31.03 3.98
N ALA A 66 8.35 30.32 3.25
CA ALA A 66 9.65 29.85 3.70
C ALA A 66 10.63 31.02 3.84
N SER A 67 11.73 30.80 4.57
CA SER A 67 12.80 31.81 4.68
C SER A 67 13.48 32.10 3.34
N ASN A 68 13.51 31.12 2.44
CA ASN A 68 14.07 31.21 1.10
C ASN A 68 13.02 31.37 -0.01
N SER A 69 11.76 31.67 0.32
CA SER A 69 10.76 32.08 -0.67
C SER A 69 11.17 33.36 -1.40
N SER A 70 10.52 33.64 -2.53
CA SER A 70 10.73 34.89 -3.25
C SER A 70 10.40 36.11 -2.38
N GLU A 71 11.03 37.25 -2.65
CA GLU A 71 10.78 38.47 -1.89
C GLU A 71 9.31 38.93 -2.01
N SER A 72 8.69 38.69 -3.16
CA SER A 72 7.25 38.90 -3.37
C SER A 72 6.40 37.98 -2.49
N SER A 73 6.75 36.69 -2.40
CA SER A 73 6.03 35.71 -1.58
C SER A 73 6.11 36.06 -0.10
N LYS A 74 7.30 36.43 0.41
CA LYS A 74 7.47 36.85 1.81
C LYS A 74 6.67 38.12 2.13
N LYS A 75 6.68 39.11 1.22
CA LYS A 75 5.88 40.35 1.39
C LYS A 75 4.37 40.11 1.36
N GLY A 76 3.93 39.08 0.63
CA GLY A 76 2.52 38.70 0.53
C GLY A 76 2.06 37.67 1.57
N SER A 77 2.97 37.15 2.40
CA SER A 77 2.66 36.17 3.44
C SER A 77 2.28 36.83 4.76
N ASP A 78 1.41 36.16 5.52
CA ASP A 78 1.07 36.53 6.89
C ASP A 78 2.15 36.07 7.88
N TYR A 79 2.80 34.95 7.57
CA TYR A 79 3.90 34.37 8.35
C TYR A 79 5.09 34.06 7.45
N THR A 80 6.29 34.34 7.92
CA THR A 80 7.54 33.94 7.25
C THR A 80 8.36 33.07 8.20
N CYS A 81 8.61 31.84 7.77
CA CYS A 81 9.45 30.86 8.47
C CYS A 81 10.92 31.28 8.47
N THR A 82 11.72 30.70 9.37
CA THR A 82 13.14 31.04 9.54
C THR A 82 14.06 30.08 8.78
N GLY A 83 13.56 28.93 8.34
CA GLY A 83 14.33 27.83 7.79
C GLY A 83 14.89 26.89 8.86
N ILE A 84 14.49 27.07 10.13
CA ILE A 84 14.91 26.27 11.28
C ILE A 84 13.71 26.12 12.21
N ASN A 85 13.33 24.87 12.50
CA ASN A 85 12.18 24.54 13.34
C ASN A 85 10.90 25.28 12.88
N ASP A 86 10.63 25.22 11.58
CA ASP A 86 9.55 25.95 10.94
C ASP A 86 8.17 25.50 11.42
N GLU A 87 8.08 24.32 12.05
CA GLU A 87 6.87 23.86 12.74
C GLU A 87 6.37 24.84 13.80
N ILE A 88 7.25 25.64 14.43
CA ILE A 88 6.84 26.64 15.42
C ILE A 88 6.02 27.76 14.75
N THR A 89 6.52 28.26 13.61
CA THR A 89 5.84 29.32 12.85
C THR A 89 4.55 28.80 12.24
N ILE A 90 4.56 27.57 11.72
CA ILE A 90 3.37 26.95 11.15
C ILE A 90 2.33 26.65 12.23
N GLN A 91 2.72 26.19 13.42
CA GLN A 91 1.78 26.01 14.53
C GLN A 91 1.16 27.34 14.96
N ALA A 92 1.94 28.41 15.04
CA ALA A 92 1.40 29.75 15.37
C ALA A 92 0.38 30.25 14.32
N ALA A 93 0.55 29.89 13.05
CA ALA A 93 -0.41 30.15 12.00
C ALA A 93 -1.67 29.26 12.10
N VAL A 94 -1.52 27.99 12.49
CA VAL A 94 -2.67 27.11 12.77
C VAL A 94 -3.48 27.63 13.96
N ASP A 95 -2.81 28.06 15.03
CA ASP A 95 -3.43 28.53 16.26
C ASP A 95 -4.16 29.88 16.10
N SER A 96 -3.82 30.65 15.06
CA SER A 96 -4.50 31.92 14.74
C SER A 96 -5.73 31.76 13.84
N LEU A 97 -6.00 30.53 13.36
CA LEU A 97 -7.26 30.24 12.69
C LEU A 97 -8.44 30.39 13.66
N SER A 98 -9.61 30.64 13.08
CA SER A 98 -10.85 30.63 13.86
C SER A 98 -11.09 29.26 14.47
N SER A 99 -11.81 29.20 15.60
CA SER A 99 -12.23 27.93 16.21
C SER A 99 -13.10 27.06 15.30
N THR A 100 -13.68 27.63 14.24
CA THR A 100 -14.42 26.91 13.21
C THR A 100 -13.54 26.30 12.10
N GLY A 101 -12.22 26.53 12.15
CA GLY A 101 -11.26 26.09 11.15
C GLY A 101 -10.87 27.19 10.17
N GLY A 102 -10.33 26.80 9.02
CA GLY A 102 -9.91 27.72 7.97
C GLY A 102 -8.92 27.10 6.98
N LYS A 103 -8.25 27.97 6.21
CA LYS A 103 -7.33 27.54 5.16
C LYS A 103 -5.93 28.09 5.42
N ILE A 104 -4.92 27.26 5.26
CA ILE A 104 -3.51 27.64 5.22
C ILE A 104 -2.98 27.37 3.81
N ILE A 105 -2.26 28.33 3.25
CA ILE A 105 -1.52 28.19 2.00
C ILE A 105 -0.03 28.27 2.33
N ILE A 106 0.69 27.18 2.07
CA ILE A 106 2.14 27.13 2.21
C ILE A 106 2.77 27.44 0.85
N LEU A 107 3.59 28.49 0.78
CA LEU A 107 4.27 28.96 -0.43
C LEU A 107 5.56 28.19 -0.74
N GLU A 108 6.18 28.49 -1.89
CA GLU A 108 7.40 27.82 -2.34
C GLU A 108 8.59 28.01 -1.39
N GLY A 109 9.52 27.06 -1.38
CA GLY A 109 10.74 27.12 -0.57
C GLY A 109 10.91 25.89 0.32
N ASP A 110 11.95 25.91 1.15
CA ASP A 110 12.33 24.79 2.01
C ASP A 110 11.87 25.03 3.45
N TYR A 111 11.21 24.02 4.03
CA TYR A 111 10.69 24.01 5.40
C TYR A 111 11.32 22.87 6.18
N TYR A 112 11.92 23.18 7.32
CA TYR A 112 12.64 22.22 8.15
C TYR A 112 11.93 22.01 9.47
N LYS A 113 11.52 20.76 9.72
CA LYS A 113 10.90 20.38 10.99
C LYS A 113 11.90 19.68 11.92
N GLY A 114 12.00 20.19 13.15
CA GLY A 114 12.81 19.62 14.22
C GLY A 114 12.18 18.40 14.91
N ASP A 115 12.70 18.06 16.09
CA ASP A 115 12.24 16.98 16.98
C ASP A 115 11.01 17.36 17.84
N ALA A 116 10.29 18.44 17.48
CA ALA A 116 9.02 18.74 18.12
C ALA A 116 7.97 17.67 17.78
N THR A 117 6.90 17.57 18.58
CA THR A 117 5.71 16.81 18.20
C THR A 117 5.15 17.35 16.86
N GLY A 118 4.39 16.53 16.13
CA GLY A 118 3.73 16.96 14.90
C GLY A 118 2.91 18.25 15.09
N ILE A 119 2.80 19.05 14.03
CA ILE A 119 1.93 20.24 13.98
C ILE A 119 0.50 19.79 14.25
N SER A 120 -0.10 20.34 15.30
CA SER A 120 -1.40 19.94 15.85
C SER A 120 -2.53 20.61 15.08
N LEU A 121 -3.33 19.80 14.39
CA LEU A 121 -4.36 20.25 13.46
C LEU A 121 -5.77 20.16 14.08
N PRO A 122 -6.55 21.26 14.08
CA PRO A 122 -7.95 21.24 14.49
C PRO A 122 -8.87 20.65 13.41
N SER A 123 -10.16 20.53 13.71
CA SER A 123 -11.17 20.20 12.70
C SER A 123 -11.36 21.32 11.67
N ASN A 124 -11.85 20.95 10.48
CA ASN A 124 -12.18 21.87 9.39
C ASN A 124 -11.00 22.72 8.90
N ILE A 125 -9.84 22.08 8.76
CA ILE A 125 -8.63 22.75 8.27
C ILE A 125 -8.25 22.22 6.89
N ASP A 126 -8.01 23.16 5.98
CA ASP A 126 -7.43 22.92 4.66
C ASP A 126 -6.00 23.46 4.67
N ILE A 127 -5.00 22.60 4.52
CA ILE A 127 -3.62 23.00 4.25
C ILE A 127 -3.33 22.72 2.77
N GLU A 128 -3.18 23.78 2.00
CA GLU A 128 -2.74 23.73 0.61
C GLU A 128 -1.24 23.97 0.52
N ILE A 129 -0.49 22.94 0.10
CA ILE A 129 0.96 22.99 -0.07
C ILE A 129 1.26 23.17 -1.55
N ILE A 130 1.63 24.39 -1.96
CA ILE A 130 1.79 24.70 -3.39
C ILE A 130 3.03 24.01 -3.99
N ALA A 131 3.04 23.89 -5.32
CA ALA A 131 4.20 23.37 -6.03
C ALA A 131 5.46 24.21 -5.73
N GLY A 132 6.58 23.54 -5.42
CA GLY A 132 7.83 24.18 -5.04
C GLY A 132 8.06 24.30 -3.53
N ALA A 133 7.05 24.06 -2.70
CA ALA A 133 7.24 23.87 -1.27
C ALA A 133 7.84 22.49 -0.97
N LYS A 134 8.90 22.43 -0.16
CA LYS A 134 9.61 21.21 0.21
C LYS A 134 9.78 21.13 1.72
N PHE A 135 9.13 20.16 2.33
CA PHE A 135 9.25 19.88 3.75
C PHE A 135 10.29 18.79 3.99
N LYS A 136 11.09 18.94 5.03
CA LYS A 136 12.08 17.95 5.43
C LYS A 136 12.17 17.81 6.94
N LEU A 137 12.14 16.57 7.44
CA LEU A 137 12.54 16.27 8.82
C LEU A 137 14.06 16.43 8.95
N VAL A 138 14.55 17.06 10.02
CA VAL A 138 16.00 17.20 10.24
C VAL A 138 16.70 15.85 10.46
N ASN A 139 18.01 15.81 10.25
CA ASN A 139 18.81 14.60 10.47
C ASN A 139 18.95 14.30 11.97
N GLY A 140 19.08 13.02 12.32
CA GLY A 140 19.46 12.61 13.68
C GLY A 140 18.41 12.89 14.76
N ILE A 141 17.12 12.97 14.39
CA ILE A 141 16.00 12.96 15.34
C ILE A 141 16.06 11.67 16.17
N ASN A 142 16.29 10.53 15.51
CA ASN A 142 16.44 9.22 16.16
C ASN A 142 15.31 8.87 17.15
N ALA A 143 14.11 9.38 16.87
CA ALA A 143 12.85 9.09 17.55
C ALA A 143 11.72 9.04 16.50
N ASP A 144 10.56 8.51 16.88
CA ASP A 144 9.37 8.57 16.02
C ASP A 144 8.99 10.03 15.75
N ALA A 145 8.91 10.43 14.48
CA ALA A 145 8.51 11.78 14.11
C ALA A 145 7.57 11.82 12.91
N CYS A 146 6.70 12.83 12.97
CA CYS A 146 5.77 13.16 11.90
C CYS A 146 5.72 14.67 11.68
N PHE A 147 5.16 15.10 10.55
CA PHE A 147 4.89 16.51 10.29
C PHE A 147 3.61 16.97 10.96
N PHE A 148 2.56 16.16 10.94
CA PHE A 148 1.22 16.55 11.39
C PHE A 148 0.61 15.55 12.37
N THR A 149 -0.15 16.04 13.34
CA THR A 149 -1.01 15.26 14.23
C THR A 149 -2.35 15.96 14.34
N ASN A 150 -3.44 15.24 14.63
CA ASN A 150 -4.70 15.88 14.97
C ASN A 150 -4.71 16.30 16.46
N ASN A 151 -5.41 17.37 16.79
CA ASN A 151 -5.32 18.00 18.11
C ASN A 151 -6.10 17.28 19.21
N ASP A 152 -7.18 16.56 18.86
CA ASP A 152 -7.97 15.75 19.77
C ASP A 152 -7.94 14.29 19.31
N LYS A 153 -6.99 13.51 19.82
CA LYS A 153 -6.91 12.07 19.55
C LYS A 153 -7.98 11.26 20.31
N VAL A 154 -8.55 11.81 21.37
CA VAL A 154 -9.51 11.10 22.25
C VAL A 154 -10.89 11.07 21.60
N ASN A 155 -11.44 12.24 21.27
CA ASN A 155 -12.74 12.33 20.61
C ASN A 155 -12.61 12.39 19.08
N GLY A 156 -11.40 12.64 18.57
CA GLY A 156 -11.14 12.76 17.15
C GLY A 156 -11.34 14.17 16.62
N ASN A 157 -11.07 14.31 15.33
CA ASN A 157 -11.32 15.52 14.56
C ASN A 157 -12.00 15.18 13.24
N THR A 158 -12.47 16.18 12.51
CA THR A 158 -13.11 15.98 11.20
C THR A 158 -12.64 17.01 10.19
N ASN A 159 -12.70 16.65 8.91
CA ASN A 159 -12.39 17.52 7.78
C ASN A 159 -10.97 18.09 7.85
N ILE A 160 -9.97 17.24 8.11
CA ILE A 160 -8.55 17.60 8.00
C ILE A 160 -8.06 17.26 6.60
N ASN A 161 -7.68 18.27 5.83
CA ASN A 161 -7.25 18.11 4.44
C ASN A 161 -5.83 18.66 4.23
N LEU A 162 -4.92 17.81 3.79
CA LEU A 162 -3.57 18.15 3.32
C LEU A 162 -3.53 17.89 1.82
N PHE A 163 -3.29 18.90 1.00
CA PHE A 163 -3.27 18.72 -0.46
C PHE A 163 -2.36 19.69 -1.18
N GLY A 164 -1.94 19.36 -2.40
CA GLY A 164 -1.25 20.29 -3.29
C GLY A 164 -0.06 19.68 -4.02
N GLY A 165 0.75 20.54 -4.62
CA GLY A 165 1.89 20.16 -5.47
C GLY A 165 3.23 20.06 -4.76
N GLY A 166 3.33 20.46 -3.48
CA GLY A 166 4.58 20.38 -2.72
C GLY A 166 4.90 18.97 -2.21
N GLY A 167 6.12 18.80 -1.72
CA GLY A 167 6.67 17.50 -1.32
C GLY A 167 7.16 17.45 0.12
N PHE A 168 7.13 16.24 0.68
CA PHE A 168 7.58 15.91 2.02
C PHE A 168 8.67 14.83 1.98
N ASP A 169 9.85 15.14 2.50
CA ASP A 169 10.94 14.21 2.76
C ASP A 169 10.92 13.86 4.27
N CYS A 170 10.43 12.67 4.61
CA CYS A 170 10.38 12.21 6.01
C CYS A 170 11.76 11.76 6.52
N ASN A 171 12.82 11.87 5.72
CA ASN A 171 14.20 11.75 6.16
C ASN A 171 14.60 10.42 6.85
N PHE A 172 13.91 9.29 6.62
CA PHE A 172 14.16 8.03 7.35
C PHE A 172 15.62 7.56 7.28
N ARG A 173 16.27 7.74 6.13
CA ARG A 173 17.63 7.26 5.86
C ARG A 173 18.71 7.94 6.69
N ASN A 174 18.37 9.06 7.33
CA ASN A 174 19.28 9.81 8.19
C ASN A 174 18.86 9.69 9.67
N GLN A 175 18.14 8.62 10.01
CA GLN A 175 17.69 8.26 11.36
C GLN A 175 18.16 6.84 11.70
N THR A 176 18.03 6.44 12.96
CA THR A 176 18.21 5.06 13.38
C THR A 176 17.07 4.15 12.88
N ASP A 177 17.40 2.90 12.56
CA ASP A 177 16.47 1.91 11.99
C ASP A 177 15.31 1.51 12.91
N THR A 178 15.41 1.84 14.20
CA THR A 178 14.38 1.56 15.21
C THR A 178 13.23 2.57 15.22
N THR A 179 13.32 3.65 14.45
CA THR A 179 12.39 4.78 14.53
C THR A 179 11.48 4.89 13.31
N TYR A 180 10.29 5.42 13.52
CA TYR A 180 9.30 5.60 12.46
C TYR A 180 9.18 7.06 12.04
N GLN A 181 9.49 7.33 10.78
CA GLN A 181 9.29 8.61 10.13
C GLN A 181 8.15 8.53 9.13
N TYR A 182 7.21 9.46 9.21
CA TYR A 182 5.98 9.46 8.42
C TYR A 182 5.39 10.88 8.33
N LEU A 183 4.41 11.09 7.46
CA LEU A 183 3.78 12.39 7.26
C LEU A 183 2.87 12.78 8.43
N ALA A 184 1.93 11.89 8.79
CA ALA A 184 0.83 12.22 9.68
C ALA A 184 0.55 11.14 10.73
N ASP A 185 0.25 11.56 11.95
CA ASP A 185 -0.23 10.74 13.06
C ASP A 185 -1.68 11.12 13.40
N PHE A 186 -2.65 10.48 12.74
CA PHE A 186 -4.06 10.77 12.92
C PHE A 186 -4.79 9.65 13.65
N GLU A 187 -5.50 10.02 14.71
CA GLU A 187 -6.34 9.13 15.50
C GLU A 187 -7.78 9.65 15.55
N ASN A 188 -8.74 8.76 15.25
CA ASN A 188 -10.18 9.04 15.25
C ASN A 188 -10.60 10.20 14.31
N VAL A 189 -9.88 10.42 13.20
CA VAL A 189 -10.30 11.45 12.23
C VAL A 189 -11.43 10.93 11.35
N SER A 190 -12.65 11.47 11.50
CA SER A 190 -13.86 10.91 10.86
C SER A 190 -14.01 11.23 9.37
N ASN A 191 -13.32 12.26 8.89
CA ASN A 191 -13.24 12.63 7.47
C ASN A 191 -11.95 13.39 7.22
N GLY A 192 -11.26 13.09 6.14
CA GLY A 192 -10.07 13.85 5.76
C GLY A 192 -9.44 13.35 4.47
N ARG A 193 -8.46 14.11 3.98
CA ARG A 193 -7.72 13.79 2.76
C ARG A 193 -6.25 14.14 2.96
N ILE A 194 -5.38 13.25 2.50
CA ILE A 194 -3.96 13.53 2.30
C ILE A 194 -3.69 13.27 0.81
N ASP A 195 -3.34 14.31 0.05
CA ASP A 195 -3.07 14.25 -1.39
C ASP A 195 -1.85 15.11 -1.74
N VAL A 196 -0.66 14.58 -1.44
CA VAL A 196 0.63 15.28 -1.54
C VAL A 196 1.73 14.32 -1.99
N TYR A 197 2.91 14.84 -2.28
CA TYR A 197 4.08 14.04 -2.64
C TYR A 197 4.88 13.66 -1.39
N ILE A 198 5.02 12.36 -1.07
CA ILE A 198 5.66 11.90 0.17
C ILE A 198 6.78 10.91 -0.15
N THR A 199 7.97 11.17 0.35
CA THR A 199 9.15 10.31 0.19
C THR A 199 9.84 10.06 1.51
N ASN A 200 10.74 9.07 1.50
CA ASN A 200 11.69 8.83 2.59
C ASN A 200 11.03 8.66 3.97
N TYR A 201 9.88 8.00 4.04
CA TYR A 201 9.22 7.52 5.26
C TYR A 201 9.72 6.12 5.63
N THR A 202 9.65 5.71 6.90
CA THR A 202 10.24 4.44 7.39
C THR A 202 9.47 3.21 6.91
N MET A 203 8.15 3.24 6.87
CA MET A 203 7.34 2.04 6.60
C MET A 203 6.07 2.36 5.82
N LEU A 204 5.24 3.25 6.37
CA LEU A 204 4.02 3.77 5.74
C LEU A 204 4.06 5.29 5.78
N GLU A 205 3.32 5.94 4.90
CA GLU A 205 3.29 7.39 4.80
C GLU A 205 2.58 8.06 5.98
N ALA A 206 1.67 7.37 6.66
CA ALA A 206 0.92 7.91 7.79
C ALA A 206 0.45 6.81 8.74
N LYS A 207 0.34 7.15 10.03
CA LYS A 207 -0.42 6.38 11.03
C LYS A 207 -1.86 6.90 11.02
N LEU A 208 -2.82 6.09 10.58
CA LEU A 208 -4.22 6.49 10.41
C LEU A 208 -5.16 5.66 11.31
N LYS A 209 -4.85 5.58 12.60
CA LYS A 209 -5.60 4.80 13.58
C LYS A 209 -7.07 5.22 13.63
N LYS A 210 -7.98 4.26 13.40
CA LYS A 210 -9.45 4.50 13.43
C LYS A 210 -9.88 5.72 12.59
N SER A 211 -9.10 6.09 11.58
CA SER A 211 -9.30 7.33 10.84
C SER A 211 -9.83 7.03 9.45
N ASN A 212 -10.89 7.73 9.06
CA ASN A 212 -11.45 7.72 7.72
C ASN A 212 -10.81 8.85 6.89
N VAL A 213 -9.54 8.65 6.56
CA VAL A 213 -8.73 9.60 5.80
C VAL A 213 -8.32 8.98 4.47
N LYS A 214 -8.65 9.65 3.37
CA LYS A 214 -8.21 9.23 2.04
C LYS A 214 -6.76 9.64 1.82
N LEU A 215 -5.84 8.69 1.88
CA LEU A 215 -4.43 8.89 1.56
C LEU A 215 -4.16 8.61 0.07
N ILE A 216 -3.58 9.59 -0.60
CA ILE A 216 -3.04 9.53 -1.95
C ILE A 216 -1.62 10.10 -1.88
N ASN A 217 -0.64 9.21 -1.83
CA ASN A 217 0.73 9.63 -2.04
C ASN A 217 0.97 9.76 -3.55
N ARG A 218 1.11 11.01 -4.01
CA ARG A 218 1.31 11.34 -5.44
C ARG A 218 2.56 10.70 -6.02
N LYS A 219 3.52 10.31 -5.18
CA LYS A 219 4.68 9.51 -5.57
C LYS A 219 4.29 8.25 -6.34
N PHE A 220 3.14 7.62 -6.07
CA PHE A 220 2.68 6.41 -6.76
C PHE A 220 1.79 6.67 -7.99
N LEU A 221 1.50 7.93 -8.32
CA LEU A 221 0.76 8.32 -9.54
C LEU A 221 1.68 8.46 -10.76
N GLN A 222 2.81 7.76 -10.76
CA GLN A 222 3.76 7.80 -11.85
C GLN A 222 3.15 7.26 -13.13
N LYS A 223 3.76 7.61 -14.26
CA LYS A 223 3.43 7.00 -15.55
C LYS A 223 4.32 5.80 -15.78
N LYS A 224 3.80 4.81 -16.49
CA LYS A 224 4.60 3.71 -17.03
C LYS A 224 5.77 4.28 -17.86
N VAL A 225 6.98 3.79 -17.60
CA VAL A 225 8.18 4.13 -18.37
C VAL A 225 8.64 2.91 -19.13
N LEU A 226 8.68 3.00 -20.47
CA LEU A 226 9.30 1.95 -21.28
C LEU A 226 10.82 2.11 -21.20
N PHE A 227 11.52 1.13 -20.61
CA PHE A 227 12.95 1.24 -20.37
C PHE A 227 13.76 1.17 -21.66
N ALA A 228 13.39 0.23 -22.54
CA ALA A 228 13.78 0.23 -23.94
C ALA A 228 13.00 -0.84 -24.71
N PRO A 229 12.68 -0.59 -25.99
CA PRO A 229 12.54 -1.70 -26.92
C PRO A 229 13.93 -2.38 -27.01
N CYS A 230 14.02 -3.71 -26.87
CA CYS A 230 15.29 -4.47 -26.85
C CYS A 230 16.03 -4.50 -28.20
N ASN A 231 15.98 -3.40 -28.95
CA ASN A 231 16.46 -3.25 -30.32
C ASN A 231 17.87 -2.63 -30.36
N ASN A 232 18.34 -2.01 -29.26
CA ASN A 232 19.64 -1.35 -29.17
C ASN A 232 20.47 -1.90 -27.99
N VAL A 233 21.45 -2.71 -28.35
CA VAL A 233 22.25 -3.56 -27.45
C VAL A 233 23.38 -2.78 -26.85
N ASN A 234 23.84 -1.74 -27.55
CA ASN A 234 24.90 -0.84 -27.11
C ASN A 234 24.51 -0.04 -25.86
N GLU A 235 23.23 -0.03 -25.49
CA GLU A 235 22.74 0.55 -24.25
C GLU A 235 22.90 -0.39 -23.05
N PHE A 236 23.26 -1.66 -23.28
CA PHE A 236 23.56 -2.63 -22.23
C PHE A 236 25.06 -2.91 -22.16
N THR A 237 25.59 -2.94 -20.95
CA THR A 237 26.95 -3.37 -20.67
C THR A 237 26.93 -4.80 -20.16
N VAL A 238 27.64 -5.70 -20.84
CA VAL A 238 27.86 -7.07 -20.37
C VAL A 238 29.06 -7.08 -19.44
N VAL A 239 28.90 -7.60 -18.21
CA VAL A 239 29.96 -7.57 -17.17
C VAL A 239 30.52 -8.97 -16.85
N SER A 240 30.11 -10.00 -17.59
CA SER A 240 30.42 -11.39 -17.26
C SER A 240 31.72 -11.97 -17.83
N ASP A 241 32.05 -13.17 -17.35
CA ASP A 241 33.14 -14.05 -17.78
C ASP A 241 33.24 -14.18 -19.31
N PRO A 242 34.47 -14.21 -19.89
CA PRO A 242 34.71 -14.30 -21.33
C PRO A 242 34.06 -15.49 -22.06
N LEU A 243 33.54 -16.49 -21.34
CA LEU A 243 32.85 -17.65 -21.92
C LEU A 243 31.33 -17.46 -22.16
N SER A 244 30.73 -16.35 -21.72
CA SER A 244 29.31 -16.06 -21.93
C SER A 244 29.06 -15.35 -23.26
N GLU A 245 28.22 -15.90 -24.13
CA GLU A 245 27.87 -15.28 -25.42
C GLU A 245 26.56 -14.49 -25.30
N VAL A 246 26.66 -13.16 -25.32
CA VAL A 246 25.49 -12.29 -25.45
C VAL A 246 25.25 -12.01 -26.93
N VAL A 247 24.30 -12.74 -27.51
CA VAL A 247 23.88 -12.55 -28.91
C VAL A 247 22.65 -11.67 -28.91
N THR A 248 22.58 -10.75 -29.86
CA THR A 248 21.43 -9.88 -30.00
C THR A 248 20.90 -9.93 -31.40
N ASN A 249 19.62 -10.28 -31.51
CA ASN A 249 18.93 -10.40 -32.78
C ASN A 249 17.93 -9.24 -32.90
N VAL A 250 17.91 -8.59 -34.05
CA VAL A 250 16.97 -7.50 -34.39
C VAL A 250 16.01 -8.02 -35.46
N GLY A 251 14.70 -8.01 -35.20
CA GLY A 251 13.64 -8.39 -36.13
C GLY A 251 12.28 -7.79 -35.74
N ASN A 252 11.42 -7.54 -36.74
CA ASN A 252 10.14 -6.81 -36.59
C ASN A 252 8.99 -7.76 -36.21
N GLY A 253 8.62 -7.83 -34.92
CA GLY A 253 7.45 -8.60 -34.48
C GLY A 253 7.01 -8.32 -33.03
N VAL A 254 5.70 -8.40 -32.78
CA VAL A 254 4.96 -7.81 -31.65
C VAL A 254 5.32 -8.37 -30.26
N VAL A 255 5.85 -9.59 -30.14
CA VAL A 255 6.56 -10.13 -28.96
C VAL A 255 7.58 -11.18 -29.46
N GLY A 256 8.86 -10.80 -29.53
CA GLY A 256 9.93 -11.56 -30.20
C GLY A 256 9.84 -11.38 -31.72
N GLU A 257 10.65 -10.52 -32.32
CA GLU A 257 12.01 -10.87 -32.76
C GLU A 257 13.12 -9.89 -32.29
N ASN A 258 12.76 -8.81 -31.59
CA ASN A 258 13.71 -7.95 -30.88
C ASN A 258 13.82 -8.37 -29.42
N SER A 259 14.80 -9.19 -29.09
CA SER A 259 15.06 -9.60 -27.71
C SER A 259 16.55 -9.66 -27.44
N ILE A 260 16.93 -9.31 -26.21
CA ILE A 260 18.28 -9.58 -25.73
C ILE A 260 18.36 -11.06 -25.43
N LYS A 261 19.17 -11.81 -26.19
CA LYS A 261 19.39 -13.23 -25.98
C LYS A 261 20.69 -13.42 -25.22
N ILE A 262 20.58 -13.96 -24.01
CA ILE A 262 21.70 -14.28 -23.15
C ILE A 262 21.85 -15.79 -23.20
N THR A 263 22.93 -16.29 -23.81
CA THR A 263 23.27 -17.72 -23.76
C THR A 263 24.39 -17.89 -22.76
N ILE A 264 24.16 -18.73 -21.75
CA ILE A 264 25.15 -18.97 -20.69
C ILE A 264 25.58 -20.43 -20.74
N ASN A 265 26.89 -20.64 -20.70
CA ASN A 265 27.53 -21.94 -20.58
C ASN A 265 28.41 -21.94 -19.32
N ASN A 266 28.06 -22.77 -18.34
CA ASN A 266 28.83 -23.06 -17.12
C ASN A 266 29.10 -21.91 -16.11
N GLN A 267 28.54 -20.69 -16.25
CA GLN A 267 28.87 -19.53 -15.40
C GLN A 267 27.73 -18.50 -15.17
N THR A 268 28.05 -17.29 -14.69
CA THR A 268 27.15 -16.14 -14.45
C THR A 268 27.21 -15.14 -15.61
N ALA A 269 26.07 -14.70 -16.15
CA ALA A 269 25.98 -13.57 -17.07
C ALA A 269 25.35 -12.35 -16.41
N ILE A 270 25.92 -11.17 -16.65
CA ILE A 270 25.44 -9.91 -16.05
C ILE A 270 25.22 -8.88 -17.15
N LEU A 271 24.00 -8.35 -17.24
CA LEU A 271 23.66 -7.20 -18.06
C LEU A 271 23.41 -5.97 -17.19
N ARG A 272 24.01 -4.84 -17.53
CA ARG A 272 23.77 -3.55 -16.87
C ARG A 272 23.22 -2.53 -17.85
N LYS A 273 22.41 -1.60 -17.37
CA LYS A 273 21.98 -0.42 -18.13
C LYS A 273 21.67 0.72 -17.18
N VAL A 274 21.83 1.98 -17.57
CA VAL A 274 21.48 3.12 -16.69
C VAL A 274 19.96 3.32 -16.65
N LEU A 275 19.38 3.54 -15.46
CA LEU A 275 17.94 3.83 -15.32
C LEU A 275 17.56 5.15 -16.01
N PRO A 276 16.32 5.29 -16.52
CA PRO A 276 15.79 6.59 -16.86
C PRO A 276 15.76 7.46 -15.60
N GLN A 277 16.15 8.72 -15.70
CA GLN A 277 16.26 9.63 -14.54
C GLN A 277 14.98 9.65 -13.69
N ALA A 278 13.81 9.72 -14.32
CA ALA A 278 12.52 9.72 -13.62
C ALA A 278 12.26 8.46 -12.77
N VAL A 279 12.86 7.32 -13.12
CA VAL A 279 12.79 6.09 -12.31
C VAL A 279 13.88 6.09 -11.24
N ALA A 280 15.06 6.63 -11.55
CA ALA A 280 16.15 6.78 -10.58
C ALA A 280 15.75 7.69 -9.41
N ASP A 281 15.04 8.78 -9.70
CA ASP A 281 14.59 9.74 -8.68
C ASP A 281 13.57 9.11 -7.71
N ASP A 282 12.70 8.22 -8.21
CA ASP A 282 11.52 7.71 -7.47
C ASP A 282 11.32 6.20 -7.52
N PHE A 283 12.40 5.41 -7.57
CA PHE A 283 12.35 3.96 -7.78
C PHE A 283 11.39 3.19 -6.88
N GLU A 284 11.17 3.60 -5.62
CA GLU A 284 10.24 2.94 -4.70
C GLU A 284 8.79 3.03 -5.17
N ALA A 285 8.48 3.97 -6.07
CA ALA A 285 7.19 4.10 -6.73
C ALA A 285 7.07 3.26 -8.00
N TYR A 286 8.11 2.49 -8.35
CA TYR A 286 8.12 1.65 -9.53
C TYR A 286 8.36 0.18 -9.19
N GLU A 287 7.75 -0.66 -10.02
CA GLU A 287 8.06 -2.07 -10.15
C GLU A 287 8.64 -2.29 -11.55
N VAL A 288 9.62 -3.18 -11.67
CA VAL A 288 10.16 -3.60 -12.96
C VAL A 288 9.30 -4.72 -13.54
N GLY A 289 8.83 -4.51 -14.76
CA GLY A 289 8.13 -5.47 -15.61
C GLY A 289 9.07 -6.03 -16.66
N LEU A 290 9.07 -7.34 -16.87
CA LEU A 290 9.91 -8.01 -17.85
C LEU A 290 9.13 -9.08 -18.60
N TYR A 291 9.24 -9.08 -19.92
CA TYR A 291 8.89 -10.24 -20.73
C TYR A 291 10.11 -11.09 -20.96
N VAL A 292 10.08 -12.32 -20.48
CA VAL A 292 11.20 -13.26 -20.54
C VAL A 292 10.77 -14.59 -21.12
N LYS A 293 11.65 -15.22 -21.91
CA LYS A 293 11.48 -16.57 -22.45
C LYS A 293 12.76 -17.36 -22.22
N ILE A 294 12.61 -18.53 -21.64
CA ILE A 294 13.74 -19.33 -21.16
C ILE A 294 13.60 -20.74 -21.73
N ASP A 295 14.65 -21.24 -22.38
CA ASP A 295 14.66 -22.57 -23.00
C ASP A 295 14.78 -23.73 -21.99
N ASN A 296 15.59 -23.55 -20.94
CA ASN A 296 15.87 -24.53 -19.90
C ASN A 296 15.76 -23.88 -18.51
N PRO A 297 14.54 -23.61 -18.02
CA PRO A 297 14.34 -22.95 -16.73
C PRO A 297 14.88 -23.72 -15.54
N SER A 298 14.96 -25.05 -15.62
CA SER A 298 15.55 -25.92 -14.61
C SER A 298 17.06 -25.72 -14.42
N ALA A 299 17.78 -25.26 -15.45
CA ALA A 299 19.21 -24.99 -15.36
C ALA A 299 19.54 -23.69 -14.61
N ILE A 300 18.56 -22.81 -14.39
CA ILE A 300 18.77 -21.51 -13.73
C ILE A 300 18.84 -21.71 -12.22
N THR A 301 19.99 -21.37 -11.64
CA THR A 301 20.22 -21.38 -10.19
C THR A 301 19.82 -20.07 -9.56
N SER A 302 20.03 -18.96 -10.26
CA SER A 302 19.66 -17.62 -9.81
C SER A 302 19.32 -16.74 -11.00
N PHE A 303 18.24 -15.97 -10.91
CA PHE A 303 18.03 -14.82 -11.77
C PHE A 303 17.73 -13.66 -10.84
N VAL A 304 18.48 -12.58 -11.00
CA VAL A 304 18.51 -11.45 -10.11
C VAL A 304 18.23 -10.20 -10.91
N ILE A 305 17.32 -9.40 -10.40
CA ILE A 305 17.10 -8.03 -10.84
C ILE A 305 17.48 -7.15 -9.65
N GLY A 306 18.59 -6.45 -9.75
CA GLY A 306 19.24 -5.90 -8.57
C GLY A 306 20.45 -5.03 -8.89
N ALA A 307 21.23 -4.77 -7.87
CA ALA A 307 22.57 -4.22 -8.00
C ALA A 307 23.60 -5.29 -7.70
N ASP A 308 24.84 -5.05 -8.13
CA ASP A 308 25.97 -5.92 -7.87
C ASP A 308 26.20 -6.10 -6.36
N THR A 309 26.33 -7.36 -5.93
CA THR A 309 26.27 -7.80 -4.51
C THR A 309 27.51 -7.49 -3.69
N GLY A 310 28.46 -6.71 -4.20
CA GLY A 310 29.82 -6.62 -3.66
C GLY A 310 29.98 -6.03 -2.25
N SER A 311 28.97 -5.39 -1.66
CA SER A 311 29.17 -4.66 -0.38
C SER A 311 27.95 -4.40 0.51
N CYS A 312 26.73 -4.76 0.13
CA CYS A 312 25.53 -4.22 0.77
C CYS A 312 24.78 -5.28 1.59
N ALA A 313 25.19 -5.52 2.84
CA ALA A 313 24.57 -6.53 3.71
C ALA A 313 23.24 -6.08 4.37
N ASP A 314 22.95 -4.78 4.46
CA ASP A 314 22.13 -4.33 5.62
C ASP A 314 20.70 -3.80 5.35
N GLU A 315 20.28 -3.47 4.12
CA GLU A 315 18.88 -3.03 3.89
C GLU A 315 18.20 -3.76 2.73
N LEU A 316 18.23 -5.09 2.75
CA LEU A 316 17.83 -5.97 1.65
C LEU A 316 18.83 -5.94 0.49
N ALA A 317 19.89 -6.75 0.61
CA ALA A 317 20.36 -7.55 -0.53
C ALA A 317 19.28 -8.58 -0.95
N ILE A 318 18.02 -8.15 -1.11
CA ILE A 318 17.10 -8.80 -2.02
C ILE A 318 17.63 -8.42 -3.40
N ASN A 319 18.66 -9.15 -3.81
CA ASN A 319 18.58 -9.78 -5.09
C ASN A 319 17.16 -10.33 -5.18
N LEU A 320 16.40 -9.86 -6.16
CA LEU A 320 15.19 -10.54 -6.55
C LEU A 320 15.62 -11.90 -7.12
N HIS A 321 16.03 -12.84 -6.28
CA HIS A 321 16.08 -14.27 -6.55
C HIS A 321 14.67 -14.68 -6.94
N ILE A 322 14.46 -14.72 -8.25
CA ILE A 322 13.23 -15.20 -8.85
C ILE A 322 13.44 -16.58 -9.46
N ASP A 323 14.51 -17.27 -9.08
CA ASP A 323 14.82 -18.63 -9.51
C ASP A 323 13.67 -19.59 -9.16
N GLY A 324 13.09 -19.46 -7.97
CA GLY A 324 11.87 -20.19 -7.59
C GLY A 324 10.68 -19.87 -8.49
N ALA A 325 10.61 -18.67 -9.10
CA ALA A 325 9.58 -18.28 -10.07
C ALA A 325 9.91 -18.76 -11.48
N ILE A 326 11.17 -18.66 -11.89
CA ILE A 326 11.63 -18.99 -13.23
C ILE A 326 11.62 -20.50 -13.46
N LYS A 327 11.99 -21.30 -12.46
CA LYS A 327 11.89 -22.76 -12.54
C LYS A 327 10.46 -23.24 -12.84
N THR A 328 9.46 -22.38 -12.64
CA THR A 328 8.04 -22.65 -12.92
C THR A 328 7.61 -22.26 -14.32
N PHE A 329 8.54 -21.79 -15.15
CA PHE A 329 8.23 -21.39 -16.50
C PHE A 329 8.19 -22.61 -17.39
N GLU A 330 7.23 -22.62 -18.30
CA GLU A 330 7.23 -23.58 -19.38
C GLU A 330 8.40 -23.26 -20.32
N PRO A 331 9.27 -24.23 -20.63
CA PRO A 331 10.34 -24.08 -21.60
C PRO A 331 9.86 -23.39 -22.87
N ASN A 332 10.66 -22.43 -23.36
CA ASN A 332 10.42 -21.68 -24.60
C ASN A 332 9.11 -20.88 -24.68
N LYS A 333 8.44 -20.61 -23.55
CA LYS A 333 7.27 -19.73 -23.52
C LYS A 333 7.62 -18.36 -22.94
N TRP A 334 7.09 -17.31 -23.58
CA TRP A 334 7.14 -15.96 -23.03
C TRP A 334 6.30 -15.87 -21.77
N ARG A 335 6.86 -15.25 -20.74
CA ARG A 335 6.23 -15.00 -19.45
C ARG A 335 6.50 -13.57 -19.02
N TYR A 336 5.49 -12.95 -18.44
CA TYR A 336 5.62 -11.64 -17.85
C TYR A 336 5.95 -11.77 -16.36
N LEU A 337 6.94 -11.00 -15.92
CA LEU A 337 7.39 -10.91 -14.54
C LEU A 337 7.27 -9.48 -14.07
N ARG A 338 6.87 -9.31 -12.81
CA ARG A 338 6.76 -8.01 -12.17
C ARG A 338 7.40 -8.06 -10.80
N ALA A 339 8.33 -7.15 -10.53
CA ALA A 339 9.11 -7.18 -9.30
C ALA A 339 9.33 -5.78 -8.74
N PRO A 340 9.34 -5.60 -7.41
CA PRO A 340 9.64 -4.31 -6.80
C PRO A 340 11.07 -3.85 -7.11
N LEU A 341 11.29 -2.56 -7.38
CA LEU A 341 12.65 -2.04 -7.46
C LEU A 341 13.28 -1.89 -6.06
N ASN A 342 14.60 -1.98 -6.00
CA ASN A 342 15.41 -1.75 -4.81
C ASN A 342 16.34 -0.55 -5.05
N ARG A 343 16.70 0.18 -4.01
CA ARG A 343 17.50 1.41 -4.11
C ARG A 343 18.89 1.17 -4.68
N TYR A 344 19.51 0.06 -4.26
CA TYR A 344 20.86 -0.27 -4.70
C TYR A 344 20.95 -0.37 -6.24
N ILE A 345 19.84 -0.70 -6.92
CA ILE A 345 19.70 -0.71 -8.38
C ILE A 345 20.06 0.64 -9.01
N ILE A 346 19.86 1.75 -8.31
CA ILE A 346 20.10 3.11 -8.83
C ILE A 346 21.57 3.50 -8.72
N ASP A 347 22.16 3.31 -7.53
CA ASP A 347 23.52 3.76 -7.25
C ASP A 347 24.57 2.99 -8.07
N ALA A 348 24.21 1.80 -8.60
CA ALA A 348 25.10 0.91 -9.36
C ALA A 348 24.67 0.63 -10.82
N SER A 349 23.62 1.28 -11.33
CA SER A 349 22.88 0.88 -12.56
C SER A 349 22.14 -0.46 -12.42
N PRO A 350 20.90 -0.61 -12.95
CA PRO A 350 20.15 -1.84 -12.88
C PRO A 350 20.93 -2.95 -13.53
N THR A 351 21.12 -3.98 -12.74
CA THR A 351 21.85 -5.18 -13.09
C THR A 351 20.85 -6.32 -13.21
N PHE A 352 20.79 -6.94 -14.38
CA PHE A 352 20.14 -8.22 -14.61
C PHE A 352 21.26 -9.27 -14.56
N ALA A 353 21.33 -10.02 -13.47
CA ALA A 353 22.30 -11.10 -13.32
C ALA A 353 21.58 -12.45 -13.44
N LEU A 354 22.16 -13.36 -14.19
CA LEU A 354 21.65 -14.70 -14.42
C LEU A 354 22.76 -15.73 -14.17
N ASN A 355 22.48 -16.68 -13.29
CA ASN A 355 23.39 -17.76 -12.90
C ASN A 355 22.74 -19.10 -13.23
N ILE A 356 23.54 -20.05 -13.72
CA ILE A 356 23.10 -21.42 -14.02
C ILE A 356 23.88 -22.45 -13.20
N THR A 357 23.44 -23.71 -13.19
CA THR A 357 24.21 -24.83 -12.61
C THR A 357 25.48 -25.06 -13.41
N SER A 358 26.59 -25.43 -12.75
CA SER A 358 27.78 -25.93 -13.43
C SER A 358 27.38 -27.11 -14.33
N ASP A 359 27.82 -27.10 -15.59
CA ASP A 359 27.55 -28.12 -16.62
C ASP A 359 26.19 -28.01 -17.35
N ALA A 360 25.43 -26.93 -17.14
CA ALA A 360 24.23 -26.66 -17.93
C ALA A 360 24.43 -25.55 -18.96
N THR A 361 23.49 -25.49 -19.91
CA THR A 361 23.27 -24.35 -20.80
C THR A 361 21.83 -23.87 -20.63
N ALA A 362 21.66 -22.55 -20.55
CA ALA A 362 20.36 -21.91 -20.66
C ALA A 362 20.46 -20.65 -21.52
N THR A 363 19.46 -20.46 -22.35
CA THR A 363 19.17 -19.25 -23.10
C THR A 363 18.03 -18.50 -22.43
N VAL A 364 18.28 -17.25 -22.05
CA VAL A 364 17.24 -16.32 -21.62
C VAL A 364 17.08 -15.22 -22.65
N ASN A 365 15.86 -15.07 -23.14
CA ASN A 365 15.48 -14.00 -24.04
C ASN A 365 14.69 -12.97 -23.24
N ILE A 366 15.12 -11.71 -23.24
CA ILE A 366 14.41 -10.59 -22.64
C ILE A 366 13.80 -9.78 -23.79
N GLY A 367 12.47 -9.76 -23.88
CA GLY A 367 11.75 -9.12 -24.99
C GLY A 367 11.64 -7.61 -24.83
N HIS A 368 11.24 -7.15 -23.65
CA HIS A 368 11.37 -5.75 -23.25
C HIS A 368 11.32 -5.63 -21.73
N VAL A 369 11.78 -4.47 -21.26
CA VAL A 369 11.76 -4.07 -19.85
C VAL A 369 10.95 -2.79 -19.73
N GLU A 370 10.11 -2.73 -18.72
CA GLU A 370 9.28 -1.58 -18.40
C GLU A 370 9.29 -1.31 -16.90
N PHE A 371 9.01 -0.07 -16.52
CA PHE A 371 8.78 0.31 -15.14
C PHE A 371 7.32 0.70 -15.01
N LEU A 372 6.61 -0.04 -14.17
CA LEU A 372 5.22 0.16 -13.86
C LEU A 372 5.10 0.89 -12.53
N PRO A 373 4.12 1.79 -12.37
CA PRO A 373 3.82 2.36 -11.07
C PRO A 373 3.49 1.24 -10.07
N ALA A 374 4.09 1.29 -8.89
CA ALA A 374 3.69 0.45 -7.77
C ALA A 374 2.24 0.75 -7.37
N PRO A 375 1.54 -0.17 -6.69
CA PRO A 375 0.17 0.06 -6.28
C PRO A 375 0.02 1.32 -5.44
N LEU A 376 -1.17 1.91 -5.48
CA LEU A 376 -1.47 3.11 -4.69
C LEU A 376 -1.59 2.81 -3.19
N LYS A 377 -1.79 1.56 -2.80
CA LYS A 377 -2.00 1.14 -1.42
C LYS A 377 -1.18 -0.11 -1.11
N PRO A 378 -0.56 -0.19 0.07
CA PRO A 378 0.00 -1.43 0.56
C PRO A 378 -1.12 -2.40 0.92
N ALA A 379 -0.80 -3.70 0.97
CA ALA A 379 -1.73 -4.73 1.37
C ALA A 379 -1.05 -5.72 2.32
N ILE A 380 -1.81 -6.27 3.26
CA ILE A 380 -1.40 -7.34 4.15
C ILE A 380 -2.52 -8.38 4.22
N SER A 381 -2.19 -9.66 4.17
CA SER A 381 -3.13 -10.77 4.34
C SER A 381 -2.53 -11.81 5.28
N TRP A 382 -3.16 -12.02 6.43
CA TRP A 382 -2.73 -13.07 7.36
C TRP A 382 -3.02 -14.44 6.77
N ILE A 383 -2.10 -15.39 6.96
CA ILE A 383 -2.24 -16.72 6.38
C ILE A 383 -2.09 -17.77 7.48
N TRP A 384 -3.05 -18.67 7.58
CA TRP A 384 -2.95 -19.87 8.39
C TRP A 384 -2.78 -21.07 7.48
N ASP A 385 -1.66 -21.77 7.58
CA ASP A 385 -1.45 -23.03 6.85
C ASP A 385 -2.11 -24.20 7.59
N ASP A 386 -2.34 -25.30 6.87
CA ASP A 386 -2.84 -26.59 7.37
C ASP A 386 -4.27 -26.65 7.94
N ALA A 387 -4.89 -25.52 8.31
CA ALA A 387 -6.21 -25.48 8.97
C ALA A 387 -6.27 -26.35 10.24
N LEU A 388 -5.29 -26.19 11.13
CA LEU A 388 -5.19 -26.95 12.38
C LEU A 388 -6.27 -26.51 13.40
N ASP A 389 -6.63 -27.41 14.31
CA ASP A 389 -7.73 -27.22 15.29
C ASP A 389 -7.58 -25.97 16.19
N ASN A 390 -6.37 -25.46 16.37
CA ASN A 390 -6.06 -24.25 17.13
C ASN A 390 -5.85 -23.00 16.27
N THR A 391 -6.14 -23.04 14.96
CA THR A 391 -6.14 -21.87 14.07
C THR A 391 -7.27 -20.89 14.41
N LEU A 392 -8.45 -21.38 14.77
CA LEU A 392 -9.63 -20.53 15.03
C LEU A 392 -9.42 -19.50 16.17
N PRO A 393 -8.82 -19.86 17.31
CA PRO A 393 -8.42 -18.88 18.33
C PRO A 393 -7.52 -17.75 17.78
N GLY A 394 -6.57 -18.07 16.90
CA GLY A 394 -5.72 -17.06 16.26
C GLY A 394 -6.50 -16.11 15.35
N ILE A 395 -7.46 -16.64 14.61
CA ILE A 395 -8.41 -15.85 13.81
C ILE A 395 -9.22 -14.89 14.69
N GLN A 396 -9.69 -15.36 15.84
CA GLN A 396 -10.47 -14.54 16.78
C GLN A 396 -9.66 -13.36 17.33
N ILE A 397 -8.39 -13.59 17.66
CA ILE A 397 -7.43 -12.54 18.08
C ILE A 397 -7.30 -11.47 16.99
N LEU A 398 -6.99 -11.88 15.76
CA LEU A 398 -6.83 -10.96 14.63
C LEU A 398 -8.15 -10.20 14.33
N SER A 399 -9.27 -10.90 14.30
CA SER A 399 -10.58 -10.32 13.95
C SER A 399 -11.13 -9.36 14.99
N LYS A 400 -10.68 -9.42 16.26
CA LYS A 400 -10.96 -8.39 17.28
C LYS A 400 -10.54 -6.99 16.83
N TYR A 401 -9.49 -6.90 16.01
CA TYR A 401 -8.96 -5.65 15.45
C TYR A 401 -9.40 -5.40 14.01
N GLY A 402 -10.29 -6.24 13.46
CA GLY A 402 -10.76 -6.15 12.09
C GLY A 402 -9.81 -6.75 11.04
N HIS A 403 -8.77 -7.47 11.47
CA HIS A 403 -7.87 -8.16 10.55
C HIS A 403 -8.54 -9.39 9.92
N LYS A 404 -8.24 -9.59 8.64
CA LYS A 404 -8.65 -10.72 7.80
C LYS A 404 -7.47 -11.36 7.08
N GLY A 405 -7.74 -12.49 6.43
CA GLY A 405 -6.72 -13.26 5.75
C GLY A 405 -7.27 -14.50 5.06
N ALA A 406 -6.46 -15.55 4.97
CA ALA A 406 -6.87 -16.85 4.46
C ALA A 406 -6.39 -18.02 5.31
N ILE A 407 -7.11 -19.14 5.19
CA ILE A 407 -6.73 -20.45 5.73
C ILE A 407 -6.41 -21.39 4.56
N GLY A 408 -5.29 -22.11 4.62
CA GLY A 408 -4.98 -23.21 3.73
C GLY A 408 -5.69 -24.49 4.18
N HIS A 409 -6.88 -24.73 3.66
CA HIS A 409 -7.63 -25.94 3.94
C HIS A 409 -7.01 -27.14 3.21
N MET A 410 -6.81 -28.25 3.90
CA MET A 410 -6.06 -29.42 3.43
C MET A 410 -6.89 -30.45 2.64
N GLY A 411 -8.18 -30.22 2.46
CA GLY A 411 -9.07 -31.14 1.71
C GLY A 411 -10.10 -31.84 2.60
N PRO A 412 -11.11 -32.50 2.00
CA PRO A 412 -12.27 -33.04 2.71
C PRO A 412 -11.93 -34.12 3.75
N LYS A 413 -10.74 -34.73 3.66
CA LYS A 413 -10.25 -35.75 4.60
C LYS A 413 -9.65 -35.16 5.87
N PHE A 414 -9.34 -33.86 5.87
CA PHE A 414 -8.62 -33.16 6.93
C PHE A 414 -9.56 -32.20 7.66
N VAL A 415 -10.60 -32.77 8.26
CA VAL A 415 -11.65 -32.05 8.97
C VAL A 415 -11.88 -32.72 10.31
N GLY A 416 -11.79 -31.96 11.40
CA GLY A 416 -11.88 -32.45 12.77
C GLY A 416 -10.62 -33.16 13.28
N ASN A 417 -10.68 -33.61 14.54
CA ASN A 417 -9.52 -34.10 15.31
C ASN A 417 -8.44 -33.02 15.43
N THR A 418 -7.28 -33.21 14.78
CA THR A 418 -6.15 -32.27 14.75
C THR A 418 -6.40 -31.08 13.82
N TYR A 419 -7.43 -31.14 12.97
CA TYR A 419 -7.81 -30.10 12.03
C TYR A 419 -9.10 -29.41 12.47
N MET A 420 -9.34 -28.21 11.96
CA MET A 420 -10.59 -27.49 12.16
C MET A 420 -11.80 -28.36 11.75
N THR A 421 -12.87 -28.29 12.54
CA THR A 421 -14.15 -28.90 12.13
C THR A 421 -14.79 -28.07 11.01
N ILE A 422 -15.79 -28.63 10.30
CA ILE A 422 -16.58 -27.83 9.34
C ILE A 422 -17.19 -26.60 10.01
N ALA A 423 -17.67 -26.74 11.25
CA ALA A 423 -18.25 -25.63 11.99
C ALA A 423 -17.22 -24.52 12.27
N ASP A 424 -15.97 -24.88 12.57
CA ASP A 424 -14.90 -23.90 12.78
C ASP A 424 -14.53 -23.18 11.48
N VAL A 425 -14.48 -23.89 10.35
CA VAL A 425 -14.20 -23.31 9.03
C VAL A 425 -15.37 -22.42 8.57
N ASP A 426 -16.61 -22.85 8.78
CA ASP A 426 -17.82 -22.05 8.55
C ASP A 426 -17.77 -20.76 9.36
N LYS A 427 -17.36 -20.84 10.63
CA LYS A 427 -17.20 -19.67 11.49
C LYS A 427 -16.12 -18.72 10.94
N ALA A 428 -14.95 -19.24 10.58
CA ALA A 428 -13.91 -18.44 9.97
C ALA A 428 -14.39 -17.73 8.68
N CYS A 429 -15.06 -18.45 7.79
CA CYS A 429 -15.47 -17.91 6.49
C CYS A 429 -16.67 -16.95 6.61
N PHE A 430 -17.74 -17.37 7.29
CA PHE A 430 -19.01 -16.65 7.28
C PHE A 430 -19.17 -15.65 8.44
N GLU A 431 -18.60 -15.94 9.62
CA GLU A 431 -18.66 -15.01 10.77
C GLU A 431 -17.51 -14.01 10.72
N TYR A 432 -16.27 -14.49 10.53
CA TYR A 432 -15.08 -13.62 10.53
C TYR A 432 -14.70 -13.10 9.13
N GLY A 433 -15.30 -13.64 8.07
CA GLY A 433 -15.09 -13.14 6.71
C GLY A 433 -13.72 -13.47 6.12
N TRP A 434 -13.13 -14.61 6.49
CA TRP A 434 -11.84 -15.08 5.96
C TRP A 434 -12.01 -15.88 4.67
N ASP A 435 -10.98 -15.84 3.82
CA ASP A 435 -10.89 -16.74 2.67
C ASP A 435 -10.47 -18.16 3.11
N ILE A 436 -11.06 -19.16 2.49
CA ILE A 436 -10.64 -20.56 2.59
C ILE A 436 -9.93 -20.92 1.29
N GLY A 437 -8.60 -20.88 1.34
CA GLY A 437 -7.72 -21.24 0.25
C GLY A 437 -7.51 -22.75 0.18
N THR A 438 -7.11 -23.22 -1.00
CA THR A 438 -6.75 -24.62 -1.23
C THR A 438 -5.33 -24.86 -0.75
N HIS A 439 -5.12 -25.96 -0.02
CA HIS A 439 -3.84 -26.53 0.34
C HIS A 439 -3.74 -27.97 -0.19
N HIS A 440 -2.56 -28.58 -0.19
CA HIS A 440 -2.41 -29.96 -0.67
C HIS A 440 -2.73 -30.97 0.42
N ASP A 441 -3.61 -31.93 0.13
CA ASP A 441 -3.86 -33.10 0.96
C ASP A 441 -2.56 -33.85 1.34
N THR A 442 -1.65 -34.06 0.37
CA THR A 442 -0.29 -34.53 0.66
C THR A 442 0.62 -33.36 1.04
N HIS A 443 0.76 -33.11 2.34
CA HIS A 443 1.57 -32.03 2.94
C HIS A 443 3.00 -31.90 2.38
N PHE A 444 3.57 -33.01 1.89
CA PHE A 444 4.85 -33.04 1.18
C PHE A 444 4.68 -33.61 -0.23
N LEU A 445 5.03 -32.82 -1.25
CA LEU A 445 4.92 -33.24 -2.66
C LEU A 445 6.09 -34.11 -3.14
N SER A 446 7.03 -34.45 -2.26
CA SER A 446 8.14 -35.36 -2.60
C SER A 446 7.60 -36.76 -2.89
N GLY A 447 7.71 -37.20 -4.16
CA GLY A 447 7.24 -38.52 -4.58
C GLY A 447 5.76 -38.57 -5.01
N VAL A 448 5.07 -37.43 -5.03
CA VAL A 448 3.70 -37.31 -5.56
C VAL A 448 3.78 -37.04 -7.07
N THR A 449 2.99 -37.76 -7.87
CA THR A 449 2.94 -37.52 -9.32
C THR A 449 2.22 -36.21 -9.62
N THR A 450 2.54 -35.58 -10.76
CA THR A 450 1.83 -34.37 -11.20
C THR A 450 0.32 -34.59 -11.29
N GLU A 451 -0.11 -35.75 -11.79
CA GLU A 451 -1.53 -36.13 -11.89
C GLU A 451 -2.21 -36.21 -10.53
N GLN A 452 -1.58 -36.88 -9.56
CA GLN A 452 -2.12 -37.00 -8.20
C GLN A 452 -2.21 -35.63 -7.52
N ALA A 453 -1.15 -34.82 -7.58
CA ALA A 453 -1.14 -33.50 -6.96
C ALA A 453 -2.24 -32.59 -7.54
N ILE A 454 -2.45 -32.62 -8.85
CA ILE A 454 -3.49 -31.82 -9.52
C ILE A 454 -4.88 -32.34 -9.21
N PHE A 455 -5.05 -33.66 -9.09
CA PHE A 455 -6.30 -34.26 -8.63
C PHE A 455 -6.67 -33.77 -7.23
N GLU A 456 -5.75 -33.85 -6.26
CA GLU A 456 -5.96 -33.40 -4.87
C GLU A 456 -6.35 -31.91 -4.80
N LEU A 457 -5.59 -31.05 -5.49
CA LEU A 457 -5.90 -29.62 -5.56
C LEU A 457 -7.28 -29.34 -6.17
N THR A 458 -7.67 -30.11 -7.18
CA THR A 458 -8.97 -29.96 -7.83
C THR A 458 -10.10 -30.44 -6.92
N GLU A 459 -9.93 -31.58 -6.24
CA GLU A 459 -10.89 -32.13 -5.27
C GLU A 459 -11.13 -31.13 -4.13
N ASN A 460 -10.06 -30.66 -3.50
CA ASN A 460 -10.16 -29.70 -2.41
C ASN A 460 -10.76 -28.35 -2.85
N ARG A 461 -10.34 -27.83 -4.02
CA ARG A 461 -10.95 -26.63 -4.60
C ARG A 461 -12.46 -26.78 -4.83
N ASN A 462 -12.91 -27.93 -5.30
CA ASN A 462 -14.34 -28.19 -5.52
C ASN A 462 -15.07 -28.32 -4.19
N PHE A 463 -14.48 -29.00 -3.21
CA PHE A 463 -15.03 -29.11 -1.87
C PHE A 463 -15.27 -27.73 -1.22
N ILE A 464 -14.29 -26.82 -1.30
CA ILE A 464 -14.43 -25.44 -0.81
C ILE A 464 -15.60 -24.73 -1.50
N LYS A 465 -15.77 -24.91 -2.81
CA LYS A 465 -16.89 -24.33 -3.57
C LYS A 465 -18.24 -24.93 -3.18
N GLU A 466 -18.32 -26.24 -3.00
CA GLU A 466 -19.54 -26.95 -2.61
C GLU A 466 -20.04 -26.50 -1.23
N LYS A 467 -19.12 -26.16 -0.32
CA LYS A 467 -19.44 -25.58 0.99
C LYS A 467 -19.86 -24.11 0.93
N GLY A 468 -19.70 -23.45 -0.22
CA GLY A 468 -19.97 -22.02 -0.38
C GLY A 468 -18.91 -21.11 0.25
N TRP A 469 -17.74 -21.65 0.60
CA TRP A 469 -16.64 -20.87 1.15
C TRP A 469 -15.96 -20.02 0.06
N LYS A 470 -15.55 -18.81 0.42
CA LYS A 470 -14.75 -17.93 -0.45
C LYS A 470 -13.29 -18.39 -0.45
N GLY A 471 -12.49 -17.95 -1.42
CA GLY A 471 -11.06 -18.25 -1.47
C GLY A 471 -10.63 -19.45 -2.32
N SER A 472 -11.55 -20.22 -2.92
CA SER A 472 -11.23 -21.42 -3.75
C SER A 472 -10.33 -21.20 -4.98
N ASN A 473 -10.01 -19.94 -5.33
CA ASN A 473 -9.06 -19.60 -6.39
C ASN A 473 -7.68 -19.17 -5.84
N PHE A 474 -7.46 -19.28 -4.54
CA PHE A 474 -6.19 -19.03 -3.88
C PHE A 474 -5.58 -20.36 -3.43
N LEU A 475 -4.40 -20.68 -3.96
CA LEU A 475 -3.64 -21.87 -3.62
C LEU A 475 -2.50 -21.52 -2.68
N LEU A 476 -2.36 -22.30 -1.62
CA LEU A 476 -1.19 -22.32 -0.75
C LEU A 476 -0.47 -23.64 -1.01
N TYR A 477 0.79 -23.61 -1.44
CA TYR A 477 1.55 -24.86 -1.59
C TYR A 477 1.93 -25.44 -0.24
N ALA A 478 1.71 -26.75 -0.07
CA ALA A 478 2.23 -27.49 1.07
C ALA A 478 3.67 -27.89 0.83
N GLY A 479 4.47 -27.77 1.89
CA GLY A 479 5.86 -28.18 1.90
C GLY A 479 6.77 -27.31 1.03
N HIS A 480 8.07 -27.49 1.28
CA HIS A 480 9.14 -26.72 0.66
C HIS A 480 9.58 -27.30 -0.68
N ASN A 481 8.82 -28.14 -1.40
CA ASN A 481 9.32 -28.77 -2.63
C ASN A 481 8.19 -28.95 -3.65
N THR A 482 8.00 -27.99 -4.55
CA THR A 482 7.01 -28.09 -5.63
C THR A 482 7.69 -28.36 -6.96
N ASN A 483 7.30 -29.44 -7.66
CA ASN A 483 7.74 -29.72 -9.03
C ASN A 483 7.22 -28.64 -10.01
N ALA A 484 8.06 -28.22 -10.97
CA ALA A 484 7.72 -27.26 -12.02
C ALA A 484 6.45 -27.64 -12.81
N GLU A 485 6.21 -28.93 -13.03
CA GLU A 485 5.01 -29.43 -13.70
C GLU A 485 3.74 -29.18 -12.87
N ILE A 486 3.75 -29.54 -11.58
CA ILE A 486 2.64 -29.27 -10.64
C ILE A 486 2.36 -27.76 -10.61
N MET A 487 3.41 -26.94 -10.58
CA MET A 487 3.24 -25.49 -10.59
C MET A 487 2.62 -24.96 -11.87
N THR A 488 3.02 -25.51 -13.01
CA THR A 488 2.48 -25.14 -14.33
C THR A 488 0.99 -25.46 -14.41
N GLU A 489 0.60 -26.67 -14.02
CA GLU A 489 -0.80 -27.10 -14.07
C GLU A 489 -1.66 -26.36 -13.03
N SER A 490 -1.16 -26.14 -11.81
CA SER A 490 -1.88 -25.39 -10.78
C SER A 490 -2.20 -23.95 -11.21
N LYS A 491 -1.31 -23.28 -11.96
CA LYS A 491 -1.59 -21.94 -12.51
C LYS A 491 -2.77 -21.91 -13.49
N ARG A 492 -3.18 -23.04 -14.04
CA ARG A 492 -4.39 -23.15 -14.87
C ARG A 492 -5.67 -23.22 -14.03
N LEU A 493 -5.56 -23.64 -12.77
CA LEU A 493 -6.69 -23.89 -11.87
C LEU A 493 -6.98 -22.72 -10.93
N PHE A 494 -5.95 -22.01 -10.49
CA PHE A 494 -6.03 -20.95 -9.48
C PHE A 494 -5.80 -19.55 -10.07
N GLN A 495 -6.11 -18.50 -9.30
CA GLN A 495 -5.86 -17.08 -9.66
C GLN A 495 -4.68 -16.46 -8.90
N CYS A 496 -4.36 -16.98 -7.72
CA CYS A 496 -3.14 -16.65 -6.98
C CYS A 496 -2.60 -17.89 -6.29
N ILE A 497 -1.27 -17.94 -6.20
CA ILE A 497 -0.56 -19.04 -5.61
C ILE A 497 0.51 -18.49 -4.65
N ARG A 498 0.51 -19.00 -3.42
CA ARG A 498 1.54 -18.73 -2.42
C ARG A 498 2.49 -19.92 -2.35
N ASN A 499 3.77 -19.67 -2.61
CA ASN A 499 4.82 -20.68 -2.45
C ASN A 499 5.69 -20.31 -1.22
N PRO A 500 5.75 -21.14 -0.16
CA PRO A 500 6.53 -20.83 1.03
C PRO A 500 8.05 -20.94 0.84
N LEU A 501 8.53 -21.59 -0.24
CA LEU A 501 9.95 -21.95 -0.45
C LEU A 501 10.97 -20.82 -0.38
N THR A 502 10.58 -19.61 -0.77
CA THR A 502 11.54 -18.51 -0.98
C THR A 502 11.34 -17.35 -0.01
N GLY A 503 10.39 -17.48 0.94
CA GLY A 503 9.85 -16.32 1.64
C GLY A 503 9.17 -15.32 0.69
N ARG A 504 8.79 -15.75 -0.52
CA ARG A 504 8.23 -14.88 -1.56
C ARG A 504 7.01 -15.51 -2.20
N VAL A 505 5.95 -14.71 -2.31
CA VAL A 505 4.70 -15.07 -2.99
C VAL A 505 4.82 -14.67 -4.45
N ILE A 506 4.40 -15.51 -5.39
CA ILE A 506 4.35 -15.15 -6.80
C ILE A 506 2.90 -15.21 -7.24
N SER A 507 2.27 -14.05 -7.42
CA SER A 507 0.95 -14.01 -8.04
C SER A 507 1.01 -14.58 -9.46
N ILE A 508 -0.12 -15.02 -10.02
CA ILE A 508 -0.15 -15.63 -11.36
C ILE A 508 0.23 -14.64 -12.46
N ARG A 509 0.19 -13.33 -12.18
CA ARG A 509 0.71 -12.28 -13.06
C ARG A 509 2.22 -12.03 -12.89
N GLY A 510 2.93 -12.90 -12.18
CA GLY A 510 4.37 -12.81 -11.98
C GLY A 510 4.79 -11.73 -10.97
N ARG A 511 3.85 -11.17 -10.18
CA ARG A 511 4.18 -10.20 -9.12
C ARG A 511 4.76 -10.90 -7.90
N ILE A 512 5.90 -10.40 -7.42
CA ILE A 512 6.60 -10.93 -6.26
C ILE A 512 6.15 -10.18 -5.00
N ASN A 513 5.64 -10.93 -4.04
CA ASN A 513 5.25 -10.43 -2.72
C ASN A 513 6.08 -11.08 -1.61
N LEU A 514 5.95 -10.57 -0.38
CA LEU A 514 6.73 -11.04 0.77
C LEU A 514 5.87 -12.00 1.61
N ALA A 515 6.35 -13.22 1.85
CA ALA A 515 5.78 -14.13 2.83
C ALA A 515 6.78 -14.34 3.97
N TYR A 516 6.31 -14.29 5.21
CA TYR A 516 7.16 -14.40 6.39
C TYR A 516 6.47 -15.23 7.46
N GLN A 517 7.18 -16.24 7.97
CA GLN A 517 6.66 -17.05 9.06
C GLN A 517 6.76 -16.25 10.34
N VAL A 518 5.62 -16.05 11.01
CA VAL A 518 5.58 -15.34 12.28
C VAL A 518 5.88 -16.32 13.39
N THR A 519 7.01 -16.11 14.06
CA THR A 519 7.40 -16.82 15.29
C THR A 519 7.37 -15.90 16.50
N ASP A 520 7.61 -14.61 16.29
CA ASP A 520 7.73 -13.56 17.29
C ASP A 520 7.20 -12.22 16.76
N PHE A 521 7.10 -11.23 17.64
CA PHE A 521 6.77 -9.85 17.26
C PHE A 521 8.03 -9.08 16.90
N GLU A 522 8.36 -9.05 15.60
CA GLU A 522 9.44 -8.22 15.07
C GLU A 522 9.05 -7.53 13.75
N ILE A 523 9.09 -6.19 13.75
CA ILE A 523 8.94 -5.39 12.53
C ILE A 523 10.31 -5.18 11.90
N THR A 524 10.74 -6.19 11.15
CA THR A 524 12.07 -6.25 10.55
C THR A 524 12.28 -5.18 9.47
N PRO A 525 13.54 -4.81 9.13
CA PRO A 525 13.83 -3.93 7.99
C PRO A 525 13.23 -4.44 6.66
N GLN A 526 13.12 -5.76 6.49
CA GLN A 526 12.52 -6.39 5.32
C GLN A 526 11.04 -6.06 5.21
N ILE A 527 10.30 -6.18 6.32
CA ILE A 527 8.87 -5.81 6.38
C ILE A 527 8.71 -4.31 6.13
N LYS A 528 9.51 -3.46 6.80
CA LYS A 528 9.46 -2.00 6.62
C LYS A 528 9.62 -1.62 5.15
N SER A 529 10.62 -2.17 4.49
CA SER A 529 10.89 -1.91 3.07
C SER A 529 9.82 -2.47 2.13
N ALA A 530 9.19 -3.60 2.48
CA ALA A 530 8.07 -4.13 1.69
C ALA A 530 6.87 -3.18 1.74
N MET A 531 6.55 -2.68 2.94
CA MET A 531 5.47 -1.71 3.13
C MET A 531 5.77 -0.38 2.43
N ARG A 532 7.00 0.14 2.48
CA ARG A 532 7.39 1.39 1.78
C ARG A 532 7.15 1.34 0.27
N ARG A 533 7.16 0.13 -0.32
CA ARG A 533 7.03 -0.11 -1.76
C ARG A 533 5.64 -0.65 -2.14
N HIS A 534 4.70 -0.64 -1.20
CA HIS A 534 3.35 -1.19 -1.39
C HIS A 534 3.36 -2.63 -1.92
N ILE A 535 4.31 -3.44 -1.43
CA ILE A 535 4.35 -4.88 -1.67
C ILE A 535 3.26 -5.53 -0.81
N TRP A 536 2.60 -6.54 -1.35
CA TRP A 536 1.65 -7.35 -0.57
C TRP A 536 2.39 -8.20 0.47
N LEU A 537 2.09 -8.03 1.74
CA LEU A 537 2.67 -8.83 2.82
C LEU A 537 1.77 -10.01 3.18
N HIS A 538 2.36 -11.20 3.31
CA HIS A 538 1.70 -12.43 3.75
C HIS A 538 2.39 -12.97 5.01
N PRO A 539 2.13 -12.41 6.20
CA PRO A 539 2.57 -13.04 7.44
C PRO A 539 1.81 -14.35 7.59
N PHE A 540 2.51 -15.43 7.91
CA PHE A 540 1.89 -16.74 8.02
C PHE A 540 2.31 -17.51 9.27
N SER A 541 1.43 -18.42 9.68
CA SER A 541 1.70 -19.41 10.72
C SER A 541 0.88 -20.67 10.43
N HIS A 542 1.22 -21.78 11.08
CA HIS A 542 0.46 -23.04 10.93
C HIS A 542 -0.55 -23.19 12.08
N TYR A 543 -0.17 -22.73 13.28
CA TYR A 543 -0.95 -22.91 14.49
C TYR A 543 -0.62 -21.86 15.55
N LEU A 544 -1.53 -21.69 16.51
CA LEU A 544 -1.33 -20.78 17.64
C LEU A 544 -0.60 -21.49 18.80
N GLY A 545 0.55 -20.94 19.23
CA GLY A 545 1.34 -21.43 20.36
C GLY A 545 2.51 -22.34 19.98
N GLY A 546 3.10 -23.02 20.99
CA GLY A 546 4.23 -23.93 20.79
C GLY A 546 5.49 -23.23 20.26
N SER A 547 6.06 -23.73 19.16
CA SER A 547 7.20 -23.13 18.47
C SER A 547 6.81 -22.16 17.34
N GLN A 548 5.51 -21.83 17.23
CA GLN A 548 4.96 -20.86 16.31
C GLN A 548 4.54 -19.59 17.07
N VAL A 549 3.84 -18.66 16.42
CA VAL A 549 3.35 -17.43 17.03
C VAL A 549 2.47 -17.70 18.26
N SER A 550 2.77 -17.06 19.37
CA SER A 550 1.93 -17.08 20.56
C SER A 550 0.74 -16.13 20.43
N ALA A 551 -0.28 -16.32 21.28
CA ALA A 551 -1.42 -15.39 21.36
C ALA A 551 -0.99 -13.95 21.69
N VAL A 552 0.03 -13.77 22.53
CA VAL A 552 0.54 -12.46 22.93
C VAL A 552 1.21 -11.75 21.77
N GLU A 553 2.05 -12.46 21.01
CA GLU A 553 2.72 -11.90 19.83
C GLU A 553 1.72 -11.59 18.73
N LEU A 554 0.73 -12.46 18.50
CA LEU A 554 -0.31 -12.22 17.51
C LEU A 554 -1.19 -11.00 17.85
N GLU A 555 -1.51 -10.81 19.14
CA GLU A 555 -2.19 -9.61 19.63
C GLU A 555 -1.31 -8.37 19.41
N ALA A 556 -0.01 -8.44 19.71
CA ALA A 556 0.93 -7.33 19.49
C ALA A 556 1.03 -6.94 18.01
N TRP A 557 1.10 -7.92 17.11
CA TRP A 557 1.02 -7.73 15.67
C TRP A 557 -0.29 -7.06 15.24
N SER A 558 -1.42 -7.48 15.80
CA SER A 558 -2.74 -6.92 15.51
C SER A 558 -2.82 -5.45 15.93
N VAL A 559 -2.41 -5.16 17.16
CA VAL A 559 -2.37 -3.79 17.68
C VAL A 559 -1.46 -2.94 16.82
N PHE A 560 -0.25 -3.40 16.49
CA PHE A 560 0.68 -2.63 15.67
C PHE A 560 0.04 -2.18 14.36
N TRP A 561 -0.47 -3.11 13.54
CA TRP A 561 -1.06 -2.75 12.24
C TRP A 561 -2.31 -1.89 12.38
N TYR A 562 -3.11 -2.14 13.41
CA TYR A 562 -4.28 -1.33 13.76
C TYR A 562 -3.93 0.12 14.09
N GLU A 563 -2.88 0.36 14.89
CA GLU A 563 -2.38 1.70 15.22
C GLU A 563 -1.86 2.45 13.97
N TRP A 564 -1.37 1.72 12.98
CA TRP A 564 -0.99 2.29 11.68
C TRP A 564 -2.19 2.58 10.76
N GLY A 565 -3.41 2.17 11.12
CA GLY A 565 -4.58 2.27 10.26
C GLY A 565 -4.56 1.28 9.08
N LEU A 566 -3.72 0.24 9.15
CA LEU A 566 -3.63 -0.79 8.13
C LEU A 566 -4.41 -2.03 8.59
N LEU A 567 -5.56 -2.27 7.97
CA LEU A 567 -6.30 -3.50 8.16
C LEU A 567 -5.90 -4.52 7.09
N SER A 568 -5.72 -5.76 7.53
CA SER A 568 -5.42 -6.85 6.63
C SER A 568 -6.66 -7.28 5.87
N GLN A 569 -6.45 -7.70 4.63
CA GLN A 569 -7.47 -8.02 3.65
C GLN A 569 -7.43 -9.51 3.31
N ILE A 570 -8.55 -10.02 2.83
CA ILE A 570 -8.58 -11.37 2.25
C ILE A 570 -7.88 -11.37 0.89
N PRO A 571 -7.15 -12.44 0.54
CA PRO A 571 -6.47 -12.55 -0.75
C PRO A 571 -7.37 -12.30 -1.97
N SER A 572 -8.65 -12.69 -1.93
CA SER A 572 -9.57 -12.45 -3.04
C SER A 572 -9.76 -10.99 -3.38
N ASP A 573 -9.77 -10.11 -2.37
CA ASP A 573 -9.98 -8.67 -2.54
C ASP A 573 -8.72 -8.02 -3.10
N VAL A 574 -7.57 -8.33 -2.49
CA VAL A 574 -6.26 -7.83 -2.94
C VAL A 574 -5.98 -8.24 -4.38
N MET A 575 -6.30 -9.49 -4.75
CA MET A 575 -6.17 -9.95 -6.13
C MET A 575 -6.98 -9.14 -7.14
N ASN A 576 -8.20 -8.72 -6.78
CA ASN A 576 -9.05 -7.94 -7.68
C ASN A 576 -8.52 -6.52 -7.86
N ASP A 577 -8.01 -5.90 -6.79
CA ASP A 577 -7.35 -4.60 -6.88
C ASP A 577 -6.11 -4.65 -7.78
N TYR A 578 -5.46 -5.82 -7.87
CA TYR A 578 -4.25 -6.04 -8.67
C TYR A 578 -4.57 -6.46 -10.12
N LYS A 579 -5.86 -6.54 -10.48
CA LYS A 579 -6.29 -6.79 -11.87
C LYS A 579 -6.19 -5.54 -12.74
N GLY A 580 -6.30 -4.35 -12.15
CA GLY A 580 -6.00 -3.06 -12.78
C GLY A 580 -4.51 -2.88 -13.02
#